data_AF-A0A1G0LRE7-F1
#
_entry.id   AF-A0A1G0LRE7-F1
#
_cell.length_a   1.000
_cell.length_b   1.000
_cell.length_c   1.000
_cell.angle_alpha   90.00
_cell.angle_beta   90.00
_cell.angle_gamma   90.00
#
_symmetry.space_group_name_H-M   'P 1'
#
loop_
_entity.id
_entity.type
_entity.pdbx_description
1 polymer ?
#
loop_
_entity_poly.entity_id
_entity_poly.type
_entity_poly.pdbx_seq_one_letter_code
_entity_poly.pdbx_strand_id
1 'polypeptide(L)'
;MGVALAASPFSCSLTTGPDDQETSVRVVDTGQDRCYNNQLAITCPARGAPFYGQDAQHDGLAPRYVNNGDGTITDLNTGIMWQRSPDRNGDGAIDASDKLTFQEAVAQAETFSLAGYTDWRLPTIKELYSLMDFRGLDINPNATSGTVPFIDIDYFEFGYGDTQAGERIIDAQFATSTRYVSTTMDGAATMFGVNFADGRIKGYPTDDSHPLYPKGVPFYVRYVRGNTGYGRNGFTDNGDGTVTDTATGLQWSRDDSGIGLNWEEALAWVQLKDAEAYLGHSDWRLPNIKELQSIVDYSRAPDVSHSAAIDPVFGITSITNEAGRPDYPSFWSSTTHAHDGAAPGGSAAYVCFGRCMGYM
;
A
#
# COMPACT_ATOMS: atom_id res chain seq x y z
N MET A 1 -40.64 46.47 -42.51
CA MET A 1 -39.80 47.39 -41.72
C MET A 1 -40.05 47.03 -40.27
N GLY A 2 -39.28 46.12 -39.66
CA GLY A 2 -37.97 46.40 -39.06
C GLY A 2 -38.18 47.12 -37.71
N VAL A 3 -37.65 46.72 -36.56
CA VAL A 3 -36.56 45.81 -36.19
C VAL A 3 -36.75 45.43 -34.70
N ALA A 4 -36.27 44.25 -34.32
CA ALA A 4 -36.22 43.73 -32.94
C ALA A 4 -35.17 44.45 -32.06
N LEU A 5 -35.33 44.40 -30.73
CA LEU A 5 -34.26 44.65 -29.78
C LEU A 5 -34.39 43.69 -28.59
N ALA A 6 -33.27 43.02 -28.29
CA ALA A 6 -33.07 42.04 -27.23
C ALA A 6 -32.19 42.62 -26.10
N ALA A 7 -32.25 42.00 -24.92
CA ALA A 7 -31.19 41.74 -23.92
C ALA A 7 -31.85 41.52 -22.53
N SER A 8 -31.93 40.28 -22.03
CA SER A 8 -30.96 39.54 -21.18
C SER A 8 -31.28 39.64 -19.68
N PRO A 9 -31.58 38.53 -18.99
CA PRO A 9 -31.63 38.49 -17.54
C PRO A 9 -30.30 38.00 -16.93
N PHE A 10 -30.00 38.55 -15.76
CA PHE A 10 -28.86 38.29 -14.90
C PHE A 10 -28.62 36.79 -14.65
N SER A 11 -27.38 36.36 -14.80
CA SER A 11 -26.90 35.04 -14.38
C SER A 11 -25.98 35.17 -13.18
N CYS A 12 -26.18 34.28 -12.21
CA CYS A 12 -25.47 34.13 -10.96
C CYS A 12 -24.01 33.71 -11.23
N SER A 13 -23.03 34.53 -10.85
CA SER A 13 -21.61 34.15 -10.84
C SER A 13 -21.31 33.38 -9.56
N LEU A 14 -21.12 32.08 -9.68
CA LEU A 14 -20.38 31.28 -8.70
C LEU A 14 -18.90 31.59 -8.89
N THR A 15 -18.30 32.26 -7.92
CA THR A 15 -16.84 32.38 -7.79
C THR A 15 -16.30 31.02 -7.34
N THR A 16 -15.62 30.33 -8.25
CA THR A 16 -14.77 29.17 -7.94
C THR A 16 -13.66 29.61 -6.98
N GLY A 17 -13.51 28.90 -5.86
CA GLY A 17 -12.39 29.06 -4.94
C GLY A 17 -11.05 28.66 -5.60
N PRO A 18 -9.92 29.02 -4.98
CA PRO A 18 -8.60 28.79 -5.56
C PRO A 18 -8.18 27.32 -5.42
N ASP A 19 -7.64 26.78 -6.52
CA ASP A 19 -6.79 25.58 -6.62
C ASP A 19 -7.33 24.24 -6.06
N ASP A 20 -8.14 23.55 -6.85
CA ASP A 20 -7.89 22.12 -7.11
C ASP A 20 -6.79 22.06 -8.19
N GLN A 21 -5.54 22.35 -7.82
CA GLN A 21 -4.43 21.85 -8.61
C GLN A 21 -4.49 20.34 -8.48
N GLU A 22 -4.61 19.62 -9.59
CA GLU A 22 -4.25 18.21 -9.66
C GLU A 22 -2.80 18.08 -9.23
N THR A 23 -2.56 17.99 -7.92
CA THR A 23 -1.25 17.69 -7.39
C THR A 23 -1.02 16.23 -7.76
N SER A 24 -0.20 16.00 -8.79
CA SER A 24 0.46 14.71 -8.97
C SER A 24 1.08 14.32 -7.63
N VAL A 25 0.56 13.27 -7.01
CA VAL A 25 1.06 12.79 -5.73
C VAL A 25 1.97 11.62 -6.01
N ARG A 26 3.27 11.90 -5.96
CA ARG A 26 4.29 10.90 -6.19
C ARG A 26 4.23 9.83 -5.11
N VAL A 27 4.41 8.59 -5.52
CA VAL A 27 4.54 7.46 -4.60
C VAL A 27 5.82 7.64 -3.80
N VAL A 28 5.71 7.59 -2.48
CA VAL A 28 6.87 7.63 -1.59
C VAL A 28 7.68 6.35 -1.77
N ASP A 29 9.00 6.47 -1.74
CA ASP A 29 9.91 5.34 -1.83
C ASP A 29 9.77 4.38 -0.64
N THR A 30 10.26 3.15 -0.80
CA THR A 30 10.24 2.13 0.25
C THR A 30 11.29 2.35 1.33
N GLY A 31 12.34 3.14 1.04
CA GLY A 31 13.49 3.34 1.90
C GLY A 31 14.53 2.22 1.84
N GLN A 32 14.32 1.18 1.01
CA GLN A 32 15.24 0.06 0.92
C GLN A 32 16.61 0.49 0.38
N ASP A 33 17.66 0.25 1.18
CA ASP A 33 19.03 0.73 0.93
C ASP A 33 20.04 -0.41 0.72
N ARG A 34 19.55 -1.66 0.61
CA ARG A 34 20.34 -2.87 0.43
C ARG A 34 19.83 -3.69 -0.73
N CYS A 35 20.76 -4.39 -1.37
CA CYS A 35 20.46 -5.39 -2.38
C CYS A 35 20.56 -6.80 -1.79
N TYR A 36 19.83 -7.73 -2.38
CA TYR A 36 19.72 -9.12 -1.92
C TYR A 36 19.82 -10.09 -3.10
N ASN A 37 20.25 -11.32 -2.81
CA ASN A 37 20.00 -12.46 -3.68
C ASN A 37 18.96 -13.38 -3.01
N ASN A 38 18.75 -14.58 -3.56
CA ASN A 38 17.80 -15.57 -3.03
C ASN A 38 18.11 -16.10 -1.61
N GLN A 39 19.14 -15.59 -0.93
CA GLN A 39 19.55 -16.07 0.39
C GLN A 39 19.88 -14.93 1.36
N LEU A 40 20.65 -13.92 0.97
CA LEU A 40 21.16 -12.91 1.89
C LEU A 40 21.36 -11.55 1.22
N ALA A 41 21.67 -10.54 2.03
CA ALA A 41 22.09 -9.23 1.55
C ALA A 41 23.43 -9.32 0.81
N ILE A 42 23.54 -8.65 -0.33
CA ILE A 42 24.74 -8.60 -1.17
C ILE A 42 25.15 -7.15 -1.41
N THR A 43 26.41 -6.94 -1.82
CA THR A 43 26.76 -5.67 -2.46
C THR A 43 25.90 -5.51 -3.70
N CYS A 44 25.33 -4.31 -3.89
CA CYS A 44 24.47 -4.06 -5.04
C CYS A 44 25.21 -4.41 -6.35
N PRO A 45 24.64 -5.32 -7.16
CA PRO A 45 25.32 -5.84 -8.32
C PRO A 45 25.50 -4.75 -9.39
N ALA A 46 26.51 -4.91 -10.25
CA ALA A 46 26.70 -4.01 -11.38
C ALA A 46 25.69 -4.32 -12.51
N ARG A 47 25.45 -3.35 -13.40
CA ARG A 47 24.58 -3.55 -14.58
C ARG A 47 25.00 -4.80 -15.36
N GLY A 48 24.04 -5.67 -15.66
CA GLY A 48 24.23 -6.93 -16.38
C GLY A 48 24.62 -8.14 -15.51
N ALA A 49 24.86 -7.95 -14.21
CA ALA A 49 25.03 -9.06 -13.27
C ALA A 49 23.67 -9.57 -12.74
N PRO A 50 23.59 -10.83 -12.26
CA PRO A 50 22.44 -11.35 -11.56
C PRO A 50 21.91 -10.41 -10.47
N PHE A 51 20.60 -10.34 -10.33
CA PHE A 51 19.89 -9.48 -9.37
C PHE A 51 20.12 -7.96 -9.52
N TYR A 52 20.61 -7.48 -10.67
CA TYR A 52 20.65 -6.04 -10.94
C TYR A 52 19.26 -5.45 -11.20
N GLY A 53 19.04 -4.22 -10.74
CA GLY A 53 17.80 -3.46 -10.94
C GLY A 53 16.85 -3.52 -9.75
N GLN A 54 17.34 -3.87 -8.56
CA GLN A 54 16.59 -3.84 -7.31
C GLN A 54 16.27 -2.42 -6.84
N ASP A 55 15.34 -2.30 -5.90
CA ASP A 55 14.85 -1.05 -5.33
C ASP A 55 15.99 -0.11 -4.89
N ALA A 56 16.93 -0.64 -4.10
CA ALA A 56 18.11 0.08 -3.59
C ALA A 56 19.08 0.61 -4.68
N GLN A 57 18.84 0.29 -5.96
CA GLN A 57 19.64 0.74 -7.09
C GLN A 57 18.97 1.85 -7.90
N HIS A 58 17.77 2.28 -7.52
CA HIS A 58 17.02 3.35 -8.15
C HIS A 58 16.81 4.49 -7.17
N ASP A 59 16.86 5.72 -7.69
CA ASP A 59 16.54 6.90 -6.88
C ASP A 59 15.01 7.01 -6.73
N GLY A 60 14.53 6.90 -5.49
CA GLY A 60 13.12 7.09 -5.15
C GLY A 60 12.84 8.42 -4.45
N LEU A 61 11.56 8.78 -4.31
CA LEU A 61 11.14 9.90 -3.49
C LEU A 61 11.20 9.52 -2.00
N ALA A 62 12.32 9.80 -1.35
CA ALA A 62 12.51 9.49 0.07
C ALA A 62 11.37 10.04 0.96
N PRO A 63 10.92 9.30 1.99
CA PRO A 63 9.95 9.78 2.96
C PRO A 63 10.38 11.11 3.58
N ARG A 64 9.42 12.03 3.77
CA ARG A 64 9.69 13.35 4.34
C ARG A 64 8.59 13.77 5.30
N TYR A 65 8.89 13.70 6.59
CA TYR A 65 7.95 13.96 7.66
C TYR A 65 8.30 15.20 8.50
N VAL A 66 7.29 15.86 9.03
CA VAL A 66 7.41 16.91 10.05
C VAL A 66 6.62 16.48 11.28
N ASN A 67 7.30 16.41 12.42
CA ASN A 67 6.63 16.29 13.71
C ASN A 67 6.17 17.70 14.15
N ASN A 68 4.87 17.90 14.26
CA ASN A 68 4.29 19.22 14.57
C ASN A 68 4.36 19.56 16.07
N GLY A 69 4.77 18.62 16.92
CA GLY A 69 4.92 18.83 18.37
C GLY A 69 3.60 18.82 19.15
N ASP A 70 2.49 18.49 18.49
CA ASP A 70 1.13 18.50 19.05
C ASP A 70 0.42 17.13 18.98
N GLY A 71 1.20 16.07 18.78
CA GLY A 71 0.70 14.71 18.58
C GLY A 71 0.39 14.36 17.12
N THR A 72 0.70 15.26 16.17
CA THR A 72 0.52 14.99 14.73
C THR A 72 1.83 14.98 13.94
N ILE A 73 1.85 14.21 12.85
CA ILE A 73 2.94 14.14 11.88
C ILE A 73 2.40 14.59 10.51
N THR A 74 3.05 15.54 9.84
CA THR A 74 2.75 15.89 8.46
C THR A 74 3.68 15.16 7.51
N ASP A 75 3.11 14.40 6.59
CA ASP A 75 3.82 13.83 5.44
C ASP A 75 3.86 14.87 4.31
N LEU A 76 5.07 15.34 4.00
CA LEU A 76 5.29 16.40 3.01
C LEU A 76 5.27 15.89 1.57
N ASN A 77 5.32 14.58 1.35
CA ASN A 77 5.21 13.99 0.02
C ASN A 77 3.75 13.75 -0.34
N THR A 78 2.95 13.24 0.61
CA THR A 78 1.54 12.91 0.36
C THR A 78 0.59 14.06 0.71
N GLY A 79 1.01 15.03 1.52
CA GLY A 79 0.15 16.08 2.05
C GLY A 79 -0.86 15.57 3.09
N ILE A 80 -0.68 14.34 3.59
CA ILE A 80 -1.51 13.75 4.64
C ILE A 80 -0.93 14.11 6.00
N MET A 81 -1.81 14.46 6.94
CA MET A 81 -1.47 14.62 8.35
C MET A 81 -1.96 13.41 9.13
N TRP A 82 -1.10 12.87 9.96
CA TRP A 82 -1.29 11.62 10.69
C TRP A 82 -1.34 11.86 12.19
N GLN A 83 -2.17 11.09 12.90
CA GLN A 83 -2.00 10.86 14.33
C GLN A 83 -0.63 10.22 14.57
N ARG A 84 0.14 10.73 15.54
CA ARG A 84 1.49 10.25 15.85
C ARG A 84 1.55 8.94 16.61
N SER A 85 0.60 8.70 17.52
CA SER A 85 0.61 7.53 18.40
C SER A 85 -0.71 6.78 18.35
N PRO A 86 -0.70 5.44 18.27
CA PRO A 86 -1.88 4.62 18.49
C PRO A 86 -2.21 4.44 19.99
N ASP A 87 -1.39 4.92 20.93
CA ASP A 87 -1.74 4.96 22.36
C ASP A 87 -3.05 5.75 22.54
N ARG A 88 -4.05 5.07 23.08
CA ARG A 88 -5.43 5.55 23.23
C ARG A 88 -5.82 5.74 24.67
N ASN A 89 -5.14 5.08 25.60
CA ASN A 89 -5.41 5.20 27.02
C ASN A 89 -4.54 6.29 27.70
N GLY A 90 -3.48 6.75 27.03
CA GLY A 90 -2.58 7.81 27.45
C GLY A 90 -1.56 7.41 28.53
N ASP A 91 -1.30 6.11 28.70
CA ASP A 91 -0.36 5.59 29.70
C ASP A 91 1.09 5.49 29.18
N GLY A 92 1.30 5.75 27.88
CA GLY A 92 2.60 5.72 27.22
C GLY A 92 3.08 4.33 26.80
N ALA A 93 2.29 3.27 27.05
CA ALA A 93 2.45 1.97 26.43
C ALA A 93 1.58 1.89 25.16
N ILE A 94 1.99 1.04 24.22
CA ILE A 94 1.17 0.69 23.05
C ILE A 94 0.99 -0.82 23.11
N ASP A 95 -0.16 -1.26 23.59
CA ASP A 95 -0.44 -2.66 23.89
C ASP A 95 -1.89 -3.09 23.56
N ALA A 96 -2.31 -4.27 24.03
CA ALA A 96 -3.63 -4.79 23.76
C ALA A 96 -4.78 -3.88 24.26
N SER A 97 -4.53 -3.02 25.25
CA SER A 97 -5.53 -2.09 25.79
C SER A 97 -5.82 -0.90 24.88
N ASP A 98 -4.96 -0.62 23.90
CA ASP A 98 -5.14 0.43 22.90
C ASP A 98 -5.91 -0.04 21.67
N LYS A 99 -6.18 -1.33 21.54
CA LYS A 99 -6.80 -1.86 20.33
C LYS A 99 -8.31 -1.65 20.33
N LEU A 100 -8.84 -1.45 19.13
CA LEU A 100 -10.26 -1.36 18.86
C LEU A 100 -10.71 -2.47 17.92
N THR A 101 -11.97 -2.88 18.04
CA THR A 101 -12.68 -3.55 16.94
C THR A 101 -12.81 -2.63 15.74
N PHE A 102 -13.10 -3.19 14.57
CA PHE A 102 -13.33 -2.38 13.36
C PHE A 102 -14.48 -1.37 13.54
N GLN A 103 -15.58 -1.81 14.15
CA GLN A 103 -16.78 -0.99 14.40
C GLN A 103 -16.46 0.18 15.34
N GLU A 104 -15.72 -0.08 16.42
CA GLU A 104 -15.27 0.97 17.33
C GLU A 104 -14.32 1.93 16.63
N ALA A 105 -13.41 1.44 15.78
CA ALA A 105 -12.47 2.28 15.04
C ALA A 105 -13.20 3.25 14.09
N VAL A 106 -14.25 2.79 13.41
CA VAL A 106 -15.12 3.63 12.58
C VAL A 106 -15.89 4.63 13.45
N ALA A 107 -16.56 4.16 14.51
CA ALA A 107 -17.39 5.01 15.36
C ALA A 107 -16.58 6.10 16.06
N GLN A 108 -15.35 5.78 16.49
CA GLN A 108 -14.50 6.75 17.15
C GLN A 108 -13.95 7.79 16.17
N ALA A 109 -13.71 7.47 14.90
CA ALA A 109 -13.26 8.45 13.90
C ALA A 109 -14.19 9.68 13.83
N GLU A 110 -15.51 9.47 13.95
CA GLU A 110 -16.54 10.52 13.92
C GLU A 110 -16.47 11.52 15.10
N THR A 111 -15.83 11.12 16.20
CA THR A 111 -15.72 11.92 17.43
C THR A 111 -14.27 12.25 17.79
N PHE A 112 -13.31 11.72 17.04
CA PHE A 112 -11.90 11.87 17.32
C PHE A 112 -11.46 13.31 17.07
N SER A 113 -10.77 13.89 18.05
CA SER A 113 -10.18 15.22 17.94
C SER A 113 -8.76 15.21 18.47
N LEU A 114 -7.87 15.85 17.73
CA LEU A 114 -6.44 15.93 18.02
C LEU A 114 -5.88 17.20 17.41
N ALA A 115 -5.01 17.89 18.15
CA ALA A 115 -4.39 19.16 17.72
C ALA A 115 -5.38 20.24 17.24
N GLY A 116 -6.60 20.25 17.82
CA GLY A 116 -7.65 21.20 17.44
C GLY A 116 -8.41 20.87 16.15
N TYR A 117 -8.14 19.72 15.53
CA TYR A 117 -8.83 19.24 14.32
C TYR A 117 -9.87 18.18 14.66
N THR A 118 -10.94 18.12 13.87
CA THR A 118 -12.10 17.22 14.04
C THR A 118 -12.50 16.50 12.75
N ASP A 119 -11.74 16.67 11.67
CA ASP A 119 -11.93 16.08 10.34
C ASP A 119 -11.07 14.82 10.14
N TRP A 120 -10.82 14.09 11.23
CA TRP A 120 -10.04 12.87 11.23
C TRP A 120 -10.85 11.69 10.67
N ARG A 121 -10.17 10.78 9.98
CA ARG A 121 -10.77 9.58 9.37
C ARG A 121 -9.83 8.38 9.46
N LEU A 122 -10.37 7.18 9.30
CA LEU A 122 -9.54 6.01 9.02
C LEU A 122 -8.81 6.19 7.68
N PRO A 123 -7.52 5.85 7.59
CA PRO A 123 -6.79 5.85 6.33
C PRO A 123 -7.36 4.77 5.41
N THR A 124 -7.26 4.97 4.10
CA THR A 124 -7.38 3.88 3.13
C THR A 124 -6.15 2.99 3.20
N ILE A 125 -6.21 1.80 2.59
CA ILE A 125 -5.06 0.89 2.54
C ILE A 125 -3.87 1.50 1.81
N LYS A 126 -4.09 2.26 0.72
CA LYS A 126 -3.02 2.94 -0.01
C LYS A 126 -2.35 4.02 0.85
N GLU A 127 -3.14 4.80 1.58
CA GLU A 127 -2.60 5.81 2.49
C GLU A 127 -1.78 5.16 3.61
N LEU A 128 -2.31 4.15 4.30
CA LEU A 128 -1.57 3.52 5.40
C LEU A 128 -0.31 2.80 4.91
N TYR A 129 -0.38 2.15 3.74
CA TYR A 129 0.77 1.49 3.13
C TYR A 129 1.87 2.47 2.67
N SER A 130 1.54 3.75 2.44
CA SER A 130 2.54 4.77 2.12
C SER A 130 3.59 4.97 3.22
N LEU A 131 3.26 4.63 4.48
CA LEU A 131 4.15 4.71 5.63
C LEU A 131 5.13 3.53 5.76
N MET A 132 4.99 2.49 4.92
CA MET A 132 5.85 1.31 4.99
C MET A 132 7.32 1.65 4.79
N ASP A 133 8.19 1.15 5.65
CA ASP A 133 9.64 1.28 5.53
C ASP A 133 10.28 -0.11 5.37
N PHE A 134 10.80 -0.40 4.17
CA PHE A 134 11.39 -1.70 3.83
C PHE A 134 12.84 -1.87 4.29
N ARG A 135 13.31 -0.99 5.20
CA ARG A 135 14.45 -1.26 6.09
C ARG A 135 14.04 -2.09 7.31
N GLY A 136 12.74 -2.26 7.55
CA GLY A 136 12.17 -3.17 8.54
C GLY A 136 12.54 -4.64 8.28
N LEU A 137 12.39 -5.47 9.32
CA LEU A 137 12.67 -6.90 9.27
C LEU A 137 11.45 -7.70 9.72
N ASP A 138 11.00 -8.61 8.86
CA ASP A 138 9.94 -9.57 9.17
C ASP A 138 10.39 -10.52 10.27
N ILE A 139 9.65 -10.53 11.37
CA ILE A 139 10.04 -11.24 12.57
C ILE A 139 9.33 -12.60 12.67
N ASN A 140 10.02 -13.58 13.24
CA ASN A 140 9.39 -14.84 13.63
C ASN A 140 8.23 -14.55 14.61
N PRO A 141 7.00 -15.03 14.37
CA PRO A 141 5.86 -14.79 15.24
C PRO A 141 6.07 -15.23 16.71
N ASN A 142 6.99 -16.16 16.95
CA ASN A 142 7.34 -16.68 18.28
C ASN A 142 8.60 -16.02 18.87
N ALA A 143 9.14 -15.00 18.23
CA ALA A 143 10.28 -14.26 18.76
C ALA A 143 9.90 -13.54 20.06
N THR A 144 10.88 -13.39 20.95
CA THR A 144 10.76 -12.66 22.22
C THR A 144 11.61 -11.38 22.24
N SER A 145 12.35 -11.13 21.15
CA SER A 145 13.24 -9.99 20.95
C SER A 145 13.51 -9.81 19.44
N GLY A 146 13.99 -8.64 19.03
CA GLY A 146 14.11 -8.27 17.60
C GLY A 146 12.91 -7.42 17.22
N THR A 147 13.12 -6.18 16.77
CA THR A 147 12.04 -5.18 16.71
C THR A 147 12.35 -4.04 15.73
N VAL A 148 12.71 -4.35 14.48
CA VAL A 148 12.81 -3.30 13.45
C VAL A 148 11.50 -3.30 12.65
N PRO A 149 10.50 -2.49 13.03
CA PRO A 149 9.22 -2.50 12.33
C PRO A 149 9.37 -1.86 10.95
N PHE A 150 8.41 -2.15 10.08
CA PHE A 150 8.33 -1.56 8.75
C PHE A 150 7.71 -0.16 8.77
N ILE A 151 8.11 0.69 9.73
CA ILE A 151 7.65 2.07 9.85
C ILE A 151 8.77 2.93 10.47
N ASP A 152 8.85 4.20 10.08
CA ASP A 152 9.80 5.15 10.64
C ASP A 152 9.41 5.55 12.08
N ILE A 153 10.05 4.91 13.06
CA ILE A 153 9.78 5.10 14.49
C ILE A 153 10.31 6.42 15.06
N ASP A 154 11.12 7.18 14.32
CA ASP A 154 11.50 8.54 14.73
C ASP A 154 10.31 9.49 14.64
N TYR A 155 9.35 9.18 13.76
CA TYR A 155 8.13 9.96 13.56
C TYR A 155 6.87 9.28 14.11
N PHE A 156 6.71 7.97 13.90
CA PHE A 156 5.49 7.26 14.23
C PHE A 156 5.72 6.30 15.39
N GLU A 157 5.02 6.53 16.51
CA GLU A 157 5.09 5.60 17.64
C GLU A 157 4.44 4.28 17.25
N PHE A 158 5.05 3.17 17.68
CA PHE A 158 4.66 1.82 17.27
C PHE A 158 4.79 0.85 18.45
N GLY A 159 3.80 -0.03 18.59
CA GLY A 159 3.83 -1.16 19.51
C GLY A 159 3.65 -2.48 18.76
N TYR A 160 4.40 -3.49 19.20
CA TYR A 160 4.20 -4.88 18.78
C TYR A 160 2.97 -5.48 19.48
N GLY A 161 2.64 -6.74 19.21
CA GLY A 161 1.62 -7.45 19.97
C GLY A 161 2.02 -7.69 21.43
N ASP A 162 1.05 -7.59 22.33
CA ASP A 162 1.22 -7.72 23.77
C ASP A 162 1.26 -9.20 24.20
N THR A 163 2.50 -9.70 24.33
CA THR A 163 2.75 -11.07 24.80
C THR A 163 2.31 -11.31 26.24
N GLN A 164 2.14 -10.28 27.07
CA GLN A 164 1.62 -10.41 28.44
C GLN A 164 0.11 -10.63 28.43
N ALA A 165 -0.60 -10.10 27.43
CA ALA A 165 -2.00 -10.38 27.15
C ALA A 165 -2.22 -11.66 26.32
N GLY A 166 -1.15 -12.40 25.99
CA GLY A 166 -1.23 -13.66 25.26
C GLY A 166 -1.22 -13.50 23.73
N GLU A 167 -0.89 -12.32 23.22
CA GLU A 167 -0.71 -12.08 21.79
C GLU A 167 0.68 -12.54 21.32
N ARG A 168 0.83 -12.80 20.02
CA ARG A 168 2.14 -12.95 19.38
C ARG A 168 2.72 -11.57 19.12
N ILE A 169 4.04 -11.47 19.00
CA ILE A 169 4.71 -10.19 18.70
C ILE A 169 4.20 -9.54 17.41
N ILE A 170 3.75 -10.33 16.44
CA ILE A 170 3.21 -9.85 15.16
C ILE A 170 1.72 -9.49 15.19
N ASP A 171 1.01 -9.66 16.31
CA ASP A 171 -0.41 -9.32 16.39
C ASP A 171 -0.59 -7.79 16.54
N ALA A 172 -0.01 -7.02 15.62
CA ALA A 172 0.05 -5.56 15.60
C ALA A 172 -0.62 -4.97 14.35
N GLN A 173 -1.71 -5.59 13.92
CA GLN A 173 -2.48 -5.16 12.75
C GLN A 173 -3.12 -3.79 12.92
N PHE A 174 -3.01 -2.93 11.90
CA PHE A 174 -3.64 -1.62 11.82
C PHE A 174 -4.86 -1.62 10.89
N ALA A 175 -5.96 -1.04 11.39
CA ALA A 175 -7.20 -0.91 10.64
C ALA A 175 -7.14 0.14 9.52
N THR A 176 -7.82 -0.13 8.41
CA THR A 176 -8.03 0.83 7.31
C THR A 176 -9.50 0.88 6.91
N SER A 177 -9.90 1.90 6.18
CA SER A 177 -11.26 2.03 5.64
C SER A 177 -11.50 1.17 4.38
N THR A 178 -10.47 0.56 3.79
CA THR A 178 -10.60 -0.16 2.53
C THR A 178 -11.15 -1.57 2.75
N ARG A 179 -12.42 -1.77 2.39
CA ARG A 179 -13.12 -3.05 2.43
C ARG A 179 -12.67 -3.96 1.29
N TYR A 180 -12.57 -5.25 1.57
CA TYR A 180 -12.51 -6.25 0.52
C TYR A 180 -13.92 -6.47 -0.04
N VAL A 181 -14.03 -6.51 -1.37
CA VAL A 181 -15.32 -6.67 -2.05
C VAL A 181 -15.85 -8.12 -2.03
N SER A 182 -15.00 -9.07 -1.62
CA SER A 182 -15.39 -10.45 -1.33
C SER A 182 -15.17 -10.76 0.16
N THR A 183 -15.20 -12.04 0.52
CA THR A 183 -15.08 -12.50 1.91
C THR A 183 -13.81 -13.31 2.12
N THR A 184 -13.41 -13.45 3.39
CA THR A 184 -12.33 -14.36 3.82
C THR A 184 -12.80 -15.20 5.00
N MET A 185 -11.99 -16.15 5.48
CA MET A 185 -12.22 -16.92 6.73
C MET A 185 -13.69 -17.37 6.92
N ASP A 186 -14.14 -18.32 6.08
CA ASP A 186 -15.49 -18.88 6.12
C ASP A 186 -16.64 -17.88 5.87
N GLY A 187 -16.38 -16.85 5.05
CA GLY A 187 -17.41 -15.92 4.58
C GLY A 187 -17.51 -14.61 5.36
N ALA A 188 -16.54 -14.31 6.22
CA ALA A 188 -16.48 -13.08 7.00
C ALA A 188 -16.26 -11.83 6.12
N ALA A 189 -16.98 -10.76 6.44
CA ALA A 189 -16.77 -9.45 5.83
C ALA A 189 -15.38 -8.92 6.21
N THR A 190 -14.60 -8.49 5.21
CA THR A 190 -13.16 -8.29 5.37
C THR A 190 -12.73 -6.85 5.03
N MET A 191 -11.72 -6.34 5.72
CA MET A 191 -10.95 -5.17 5.29
C MET A 191 -9.51 -5.57 4.96
N PHE A 192 -8.84 -4.73 4.17
CA PHE A 192 -7.39 -4.81 4.08
C PHE A 192 -6.76 -4.00 5.23
N GLY A 193 -5.89 -4.62 6.01
CA GLY A 193 -5.10 -3.97 7.06
C GLY A 193 -3.61 -4.00 6.74
N VAL A 194 -2.83 -3.10 7.35
CA VAL A 194 -1.36 -3.12 7.30
C VAL A 194 -0.84 -3.65 8.63
N ASN A 195 0.20 -4.46 8.60
CA ASN A 195 0.90 -4.89 9.80
C ASN A 195 2.37 -4.50 9.71
N PHE A 196 2.75 -3.46 10.44
CA PHE A 196 4.14 -2.97 10.44
C PHE A 196 5.09 -3.87 11.24
N ALA A 197 4.59 -4.83 12.03
CA ALA A 197 5.46 -5.80 12.71
C ALA A 197 6.04 -6.85 11.75
N ASP A 198 5.28 -7.23 10.72
CA ASP A 198 5.65 -8.29 9.77
C ASP A 198 5.65 -7.82 8.30
N GLY A 199 5.40 -6.53 8.08
CA GLY A 199 5.57 -5.85 6.81
C GLY A 199 4.54 -6.18 5.72
N ARG A 200 3.33 -6.65 6.09
CA ARG A 200 2.34 -7.15 5.11
C ARG A 200 1.02 -6.39 5.12
N ILE A 201 0.37 -6.39 3.96
CA ILE A 201 -1.07 -6.18 3.84
C ILE A 201 -1.76 -7.54 4.06
N LYS A 202 -2.81 -7.59 4.87
CA LYS A 202 -3.62 -8.80 5.06
C LYS A 202 -5.11 -8.49 5.03
N GLY A 203 -5.90 -9.51 4.69
CA GLY A 203 -7.35 -9.48 4.88
C GLY A 203 -7.70 -9.81 6.32
N TYR A 204 -8.42 -8.92 7.00
CA TYR A 204 -8.89 -9.14 8.36
C TYR A 204 -10.42 -9.12 8.42
N PRO A 205 -11.05 -10.12 9.09
CA PRO A 205 -12.46 -10.06 9.43
C PRO A 205 -12.80 -8.79 10.18
N THR A 206 -13.98 -8.26 9.90
CA THR A 206 -14.45 -7.01 10.49
C THR A 206 -15.81 -7.13 11.14
N ASP A 207 -16.35 -8.34 11.20
CA ASP A 207 -17.55 -8.65 11.96
C ASP A 207 -17.20 -9.54 13.16
N ASP A 208 -18.14 -9.66 14.09
CA ASP A 208 -17.99 -10.48 15.29
C ASP A 208 -18.30 -11.96 15.01
N SER A 209 -18.47 -12.34 13.74
CA SER A 209 -18.91 -13.69 13.37
C SER A 209 -17.79 -14.72 13.40
N HIS A 210 -16.53 -14.26 13.49
CA HIS A 210 -15.37 -15.14 13.44
C HIS A 210 -15.18 -15.93 14.75
N PRO A 211 -15.13 -17.27 14.75
CA PRO A 211 -15.07 -18.09 15.96
C PRO A 211 -13.88 -17.81 16.90
N LEU A 212 -12.74 -17.37 16.34
CA LEU A 212 -11.54 -17.01 17.12
C LEU A 212 -11.65 -15.63 17.79
N TYR A 213 -12.57 -14.78 17.34
CA TYR A 213 -12.71 -13.40 17.80
C TYR A 213 -14.19 -13.08 18.09
N PRO A 214 -14.78 -13.71 19.12
CA PRO A 214 -16.21 -13.57 19.43
C PRO A 214 -16.62 -12.14 19.87
N LYS A 215 -15.65 -11.24 20.04
CA LYS A 215 -15.84 -9.81 20.34
C LYS A 215 -15.33 -8.90 19.21
N GLY A 216 -15.06 -9.45 18.03
CA GLY A 216 -14.40 -8.76 16.94
C GLY A 216 -12.87 -8.85 17.02
N VAL A 217 -12.21 -8.74 15.87
CA VAL A 217 -10.74 -8.73 15.77
C VAL A 217 -10.22 -7.39 16.32
N PRO A 218 -9.26 -7.39 17.26
CA PRO A 218 -8.65 -6.16 17.76
C PRO A 218 -7.60 -5.61 16.79
N PHE A 219 -7.60 -4.30 16.58
CA PHE A 219 -6.69 -3.57 15.71
C PHE A 219 -6.09 -2.36 16.42
N TYR A 220 -4.81 -2.09 16.16
CA TYR A 220 -4.30 -0.73 16.33
C TYR A 220 -4.96 0.19 15.30
N VAL A 221 -5.05 1.48 15.63
CA VAL A 221 -5.71 2.46 14.77
C VAL A 221 -4.90 3.74 14.78
N ARG A 222 -4.67 4.28 13.58
CA ARG A 222 -4.04 5.58 13.37
C ARG A 222 -4.93 6.38 12.44
N TYR A 223 -5.46 7.51 12.92
CA TYR A 223 -6.30 8.37 12.08
C TYR A 223 -5.47 9.33 11.23
N VAL A 224 -6.08 9.78 10.12
CA VAL A 224 -5.50 10.72 9.17
C VAL A 224 -6.46 11.85 8.84
N ARG A 225 -5.90 12.94 8.32
CA ARG A 225 -6.64 14.06 7.73
C ARG A 225 -5.83 14.69 6.59
N GLY A 226 -6.44 15.60 5.85
CA GLY A 226 -5.83 16.18 4.66
C GLY A 226 -6.07 15.33 3.41
N ASN A 227 -5.16 15.41 2.43
CA ASN A 227 -5.29 14.91 1.06
C ASN A 227 -6.16 13.64 0.94
N THR A 228 -7.36 13.77 0.37
CA THR A 228 -8.30 12.65 0.13
C THR A 228 -8.21 12.07 -1.28
N GLY A 229 -7.30 12.61 -2.09
CA GLY A 229 -7.01 12.18 -3.46
C GLY A 229 -5.89 11.13 -3.55
N TYR A 230 -5.07 10.98 -2.50
CA TYR A 230 -3.98 9.99 -2.50
C TYR A 230 -4.50 8.58 -2.78
N GLY A 231 -3.84 7.87 -3.70
CA GLY A 231 -4.20 6.52 -4.09
C GLY A 231 -5.39 6.40 -5.05
N ARG A 232 -5.96 7.51 -5.53
CA ARG A 232 -6.86 7.50 -6.69
C ARG A 232 -6.03 7.40 -7.96
N ASN A 233 -6.29 6.37 -8.75
CA ASN A 233 -5.54 6.12 -9.98
C ASN A 233 -6.08 7.00 -11.12
N GLY A 234 -5.20 7.44 -12.01
CA GLY A 234 -5.55 8.21 -13.20
C GLY A 234 -4.88 7.64 -14.44
N PHE A 235 -5.47 6.60 -15.04
CA PHE A 235 -4.84 5.90 -16.16
C PHE A 235 -5.33 6.38 -17.52
N THR A 236 -4.39 6.56 -18.45
CA THR A 236 -4.65 6.87 -19.86
C THR A 236 -3.89 5.89 -20.75
N ASP A 237 -4.62 5.11 -21.58
CA ASP A 237 -4.03 4.30 -22.64
C ASP A 237 -3.47 5.23 -23.73
N ASN A 238 -2.17 5.12 -24.01
CA ASN A 238 -1.52 5.95 -25.02
C ASN A 238 -1.69 5.38 -26.45
N GLY A 239 -2.23 4.16 -26.59
CA GLY A 239 -2.44 3.50 -27.89
C GLY A 239 -1.16 2.95 -28.54
N ASP A 240 -0.04 3.01 -27.84
CA ASP A 240 1.29 2.52 -28.27
C ASP A 240 1.78 1.32 -27.44
N GLY A 241 0.94 0.78 -26.56
CA GLY A 241 1.28 -0.29 -25.62
C GLY A 241 1.69 0.21 -24.23
N THR A 242 1.69 1.52 -23.99
CA THR A 242 1.95 2.12 -22.67
C THR A 242 0.69 2.72 -22.04
N VAL A 243 0.68 2.81 -20.71
CA VAL A 243 -0.37 3.45 -19.91
C VAL A 243 0.27 4.56 -19.06
N THR A 244 -0.21 5.79 -19.22
CA THR A 244 0.19 6.92 -18.38
C THR A 244 -0.62 6.92 -17.08
N ASP A 245 0.05 6.96 -15.93
CA ASP A 245 -0.57 7.18 -14.62
C ASP A 245 -0.39 8.63 -14.18
N THR A 246 -1.40 9.46 -14.39
CA THR A 246 -1.36 10.89 -14.07
C THR A 246 -1.32 11.16 -12.56
N ALA A 247 -1.75 10.20 -11.73
CA ALA A 247 -1.73 10.35 -10.29
C ALA A 247 -0.28 10.33 -9.76
N THR A 248 0.51 9.37 -10.23
CA THR A 248 1.89 9.14 -9.75
C THR A 248 2.95 9.78 -10.64
N GLY A 249 2.61 10.09 -11.89
CA GLY A 249 3.55 10.54 -12.93
C GLY A 249 4.35 9.40 -13.56
N LEU A 250 4.04 8.14 -13.23
CA LEU A 250 4.67 6.97 -13.81
C LEU A 250 4.04 6.60 -15.16
N GLN A 251 4.78 5.86 -15.97
CA GLN A 251 4.27 5.19 -17.15
C GLN A 251 4.52 3.68 -17.01
N TRP A 252 3.53 2.91 -17.44
CA TRP A 252 3.51 1.46 -17.31
C TRP A 252 3.46 0.81 -18.68
N SER A 253 4.05 -0.38 -18.84
CA SER A 253 3.68 -1.26 -19.95
C SER A 253 2.23 -1.69 -19.73
N ARG A 254 1.42 -1.64 -20.78
CA ARG A 254 0.00 -2.00 -20.69
C ARG A 254 -0.19 -3.49 -20.40
N ASP A 255 0.61 -4.32 -21.06
CA ASP A 255 0.56 -5.77 -20.94
C ASP A 255 1.68 -6.25 -20.01
N ASP A 256 1.44 -7.40 -19.37
CA ASP A 256 2.42 -8.06 -18.52
C ASP A 256 3.43 -8.90 -19.33
N SER A 257 4.34 -9.59 -18.62
CA SER A 257 5.37 -10.42 -19.28
C SER A 257 4.80 -11.65 -20.02
N GLY A 258 3.52 -11.98 -19.82
CA GLY A 258 2.85 -13.14 -20.44
C GLY A 258 3.28 -14.50 -19.92
N ILE A 259 4.31 -14.58 -19.06
CA ILE A 259 4.87 -15.83 -18.53
C ILE A 259 5.22 -15.69 -17.04
N GLY A 260 5.25 -16.81 -16.33
CA GLY A 260 5.74 -16.84 -14.95
C GLY A 260 7.27 -16.71 -14.93
N LEU A 261 7.77 -15.76 -14.15
CA LEU A 261 9.20 -15.53 -13.92
C LEU A 261 9.50 -15.66 -12.42
N ASN A 262 10.64 -16.24 -12.06
CA ASN A 262 11.19 -16.05 -10.73
C ASN A 262 11.72 -14.60 -10.58
N TRP A 263 12.09 -14.20 -9.37
CA TRP A 263 12.48 -12.81 -9.11
C TRP A 263 13.75 -12.37 -9.86
N GLU A 264 14.78 -13.22 -9.92
CA GLU A 264 16.01 -12.95 -10.69
C GLU A 264 15.70 -12.80 -12.18
N GLU A 265 14.84 -13.67 -12.71
CA GLU A 265 14.38 -13.62 -14.10
C GLU A 265 13.55 -12.36 -14.39
N ALA A 266 12.70 -11.90 -13.45
CA ALA A 266 11.93 -10.67 -13.60
C ALA A 266 12.82 -9.43 -13.64
N LEU A 267 13.82 -9.36 -12.75
CA LEU A 267 14.85 -8.32 -12.77
C LEU A 267 15.61 -8.35 -14.11
N ALA A 268 16.07 -9.52 -14.57
CA ALA A 268 16.77 -9.63 -15.84
C ALA A 268 15.88 -9.26 -17.05
N TRP A 269 14.60 -9.64 -17.01
CA TRP A 269 13.63 -9.38 -18.08
C TRP A 269 13.42 -7.88 -18.28
N VAL A 270 13.22 -7.11 -17.20
CA VAL A 270 13.01 -5.66 -17.36
C VAL A 270 14.27 -4.95 -17.85
N GLN A 271 15.46 -5.41 -17.48
CA GLN A 271 16.72 -4.88 -18.01
C GLN A 271 16.90 -5.17 -19.50
N LEU A 272 16.40 -6.32 -19.97
CA LEU A 272 16.34 -6.61 -21.39
C LEU A 272 15.39 -5.65 -22.10
N LYS A 273 14.20 -5.38 -21.55
CA LYS A 273 13.23 -4.44 -22.13
C LYS A 273 13.74 -3.01 -22.17
N ASP A 274 14.46 -2.58 -21.13
CA ASP A 274 15.18 -1.31 -21.09
C ASP A 274 16.20 -1.20 -22.23
N ALA A 275 17.05 -2.21 -22.38
CA ALA A 275 18.09 -2.24 -23.42
C ALA A 275 17.53 -2.32 -24.85
N GLU A 276 16.37 -2.94 -25.03
CA GLU A 276 15.66 -3.05 -26.31
C GLU A 276 14.94 -1.76 -26.72
N ALA A 277 14.94 -0.72 -25.87
CA ALA A 277 14.09 0.46 -26.03
C ALA A 277 12.61 0.06 -26.21
N TYR A 278 12.13 -0.90 -25.39
CA TYR A 278 10.81 -1.48 -25.53
C TYR A 278 9.72 -0.39 -25.53
N LEU A 279 8.79 -0.47 -26.47
CA LEU A 279 7.73 0.53 -26.70
C LEU A 279 8.26 1.97 -26.94
N GLY A 280 9.53 2.12 -27.33
CA GLY A 280 10.17 3.42 -27.57
C GLY A 280 10.83 4.05 -26.34
N HIS A 281 10.90 3.33 -25.22
CA HIS A 281 11.41 3.81 -23.93
C HIS A 281 12.60 2.97 -23.45
N SER A 282 13.59 3.63 -22.85
CA SER A 282 14.84 3.03 -22.35
C SER A 282 15.17 3.49 -20.92
N ASP A 283 14.12 3.60 -20.12
CA ASP A 283 14.12 3.89 -18.68
C ASP A 283 13.22 2.89 -17.93
N TRP A 284 13.06 1.68 -18.47
CA TRP A 284 12.24 0.63 -17.86
C TRP A 284 12.91 0.04 -16.63
N ARG A 285 12.12 -0.10 -15.57
CA ARG A 285 12.52 -0.81 -14.34
C ARG A 285 11.34 -1.56 -13.75
N LEU A 286 11.65 -2.54 -12.91
CA LEU A 286 10.64 -3.19 -12.09
C LEU A 286 10.19 -2.16 -11.03
N PRO A 287 8.87 -1.98 -10.81
CA PRO A 287 8.39 -1.03 -9.81
C PRO A 287 8.81 -1.47 -8.41
N ASN A 288 9.03 -0.51 -7.51
CA ASN A 288 9.11 -0.86 -6.09
C ASN A 288 7.72 -1.29 -5.58
N ILE A 289 7.65 -1.88 -4.39
CA ILE A 289 6.40 -2.47 -3.90
C ILE A 289 5.29 -1.43 -3.65
N LYS A 290 5.63 -0.19 -3.31
CA LYS A 290 4.65 0.88 -3.12
C LYS A 290 4.08 1.36 -4.46
N GLU A 291 4.90 1.44 -5.50
CA GLU A 291 4.46 1.76 -6.87
C GLU A 291 3.59 0.63 -7.44
N LEU A 292 3.98 -0.62 -7.22
CA LEU A 292 3.16 -1.76 -7.63
C LEU A 292 1.83 -1.82 -6.87
N GLN A 293 1.81 -1.46 -5.59
CA GLN A 293 0.60 -1.39 -4.80
C GLN A 293 -0.30 -0.20 -5.20
N SER A 294 0.29 0.90 -5.69
CA SER A 294 -0.48 2.08 -6.09
C SER A 294 -1.44 1.79 -7.25
N ILE A 295 -1.10 0.85 -8.13
CA ILE A 295 -1.96 0.50 -9.28
C ILE A 295 -3.09 -0.50 -8.95
N VAL A 296 -3.14 -1.06 -7.73
CA VAL A 296 -4.21 -1.96 -7.32
C VAL A 296 -5.56 -1.24 -7.28
N ASP A 297 -6.59 -1.88 -7.85
CA ASP A 297 -7.99 -1.49 -7.71
C ASP A 297 -8.69 -2.41 -6.70
N TYR A 298 -8.82 -1.92 -5.47
CA TYR A 298 -9.44 -2.63 -4.36
C TYR A 298 -10.97 -2.78 -4.49
N SER A 299 -11.60 -2.17 -5.50
CA SER A 299 -13.02 -2.40 -5.81
C SER A 299 -13.25 -3.65 -6.67
N ARG A 300 -12.16 -4.30 -7.10
CA ARG A 300 -12.17 -5.45 -8.00
C ARG A 300 -11.58 -6.67 -7.32
N ALA A 301 -12.19 -7.82 -7.59
CA ALA A 301 -11.67 -9.13 -7.22
C ALA A 301 -12.16 -10.17 -8.23
N PRO A 302 -11.44 -11.28 -8.42
CA PRO A 302 -11.87 -12.35 -9.34
C PRO A 302 -13.26 -12.91 -9.04
N ASP A 303 -13.66 -12.97 -7.77
CA ASP A 303 -14.96 -13.51 -7.35
C ASP A 303 -16.14 -12.56 -7.57
N VAL A 304 -15.88 -11.27 -7.78
CA VAL A 304 -16.91 -10.22 -7.91
C VAL A 304 -16.94 -9.66 -9.32
N SER A 305 -15.78 -9.26 -9.82
CA SER A 305 -15.61 -8.56 -11.10
C SER A 305 -15.21 -9.49 -12.25
N HIS A 306 -14.88 -10.76 -11.95
CA HIS A 306 -14.31 -11.72 -12.91
C HIS A 306 -13.06 -11.19 -13.62
N SER A 307 -12.33 -10.27 -12.98
CA SER A 307 -11.13 -9.61 -13.49
C SER A 307 -10.04 -9.53 -12.43
N ALA A 308 -8.82 -9.22 -12.87
CA ALA A 308 -7.73 -8.84 -12.00
C ALA A 308 -8.11 -7.61 -11.15
N ALA A 309 -7.50 -7.47 -9.98
CA ALA A 309 -7.67 -6.32 -9.08
C ALA A 309 -6.90 -5.07 -9.56
N ILE A 310 -7.12 -4.67 -10.83
CA ILE A 310 -6.50 -3.54 -11.51
C ILE A 310 -7.46 -2.96 -12.55
N ASP A 311 -7.22 -1.73 -12.97
CA ASP A 311 -7.99 -1.08 -14.03
C ASP A 311 -7.97 -1.90 -15.35
N PRO A 312 -9.13 -2.08 -16.03
CA PRO A 312 -9.22 -2.83 -17.28
C PRO A 312 -8.41 -2.30 -18.47
N VAL A 313 -7.81 -1.11 -18.35
CA VAL A 313 -6.84 -0.63 -19.34
C VAL A 313 -5.64 -1.57 -19.47
N PHE A 314 -5.24 -2.23 -18.38
CA PHE A 314 -4.13 -3.17 -18.34
C PHE A 314 -4.52 -4.54 -18.88
N GLY A 315 -3.68 -5.09 -19.76
CA GLY A 315 -3.81 -6.43 -20.30
C GLY A 315 -3.12 -7.46 -19.41
N ILE A 316 -3.83 -7.94 -18.39
CA ILE A 316 -3.29 -8.95 -17.46
C ILE A 316 -3.55 -10.37 -17.99
N THR A 317 -2.49 -11.17 -18.06
CA THR A 317 -2.56 -12.57 -18.46
C THR A 317 -3.36 -13.38 -17.45
N SER A 318 -4.35 -14.16 -17.91
CA SER A 318 -5.06 -15.10 -17.04
C SER A 318 -4.25 -16.39 -16.84
N ILE A 319 -4.28 -16.89 -15.62
CA ILE A 319 -3.62 -18.14 -15.23
C ILE A 319 -4.64 -19.16 -14.69
N THR A 320 -4.21 -20.41 -14.53
CA THR A 320 -4.92 -21.40 -13.73
C THR A 320 -4.26 -21.50 -12.37
N ASN A 321 -5.00 -21.22 -11.30
CA ASN A 321 -4.47 -21.30 -9.93
C ASN A 321 -4.34 -22.75 -9.43
N GLU A 322 -3.81 -22.92 -8.22
CA GLU A 322 -3.53 -24.20 -7.57
C GLU A 322 -4.80 -25.03 -7.31
N ALA A 323 -5.97 -24.40 -7.32
CA ALA A 323 -7.27 -25.07 -7.24
C ALA A 323 -7.85 -25.44 -8.61
N GLY A 324 -7.09 -25.28 -9.70
CA GLY A 324 -7.51 -25.57 -11.07
C GLY A 324 -8.53 -24.57 -11.63
N ARG A 325 -8.60 -23.35 -11.09
CA ARG A 325 -9.59 -22.34 -11.48
C ARG A 325 -8.95 -21.16 -12.24
N PRO A 326 -9.69 -20.49 -13.14
CA PRO A 326 -9.23 -19.25 -13.77
C PRO A 326 -8.94 -18.17 -12.72
N ASP A 327 -7.77 -17.56 -12.83
CA ASP A 327 -7.27 -16.54 -11.91
C ASP A 327 -6.32 -15.57 -12.62
N TYR A 328 -5.69 -14.68 -11.83
CA TYR A 328 -4.70 -13.71 -12.27
C TYR A 328 -3.44 -13.80 -11.41
N PRO A 329 -2.26 -13.48 -11.98
CA PRO A 329 -0.97 -13.73 -11.34
C PRO A 329 -0.64 -12.77 -10.19
N SER A 330 0.47 -13.10 -9.53
CA SER A 330 1.21 -12.18 -8.66
C SER A 330 2.32 -11.51 -9.46
N PHE A 331 2.59 -10.24 -9.17
CA PHE A 331 3.67 -9.48 -9.81
C PHE A 331 4.76 -9.15 -8.80
N TRP A 332 6.00 -9.38 -9.22
CA TRP A 332 7.19 -9.01 -8.45
C TRP A 332 7.36 -7.49 -8.40
N SER A 333 7.84 -7.02 -7.26
CA SER A 333 8.46 -5.70 -7.16
C SER A 333 9.99 -5.82 -7.15
N SER A 334 10.69 -4.69 -7.31
CA SER A 334 12.13 -4.59 -7.12
C SER A 334 12.55 -4.64 -5.64
N THR A 335 11.59 -4.57 -4.72
CA THR A 335 11.78 -4.51 -3.27
C THR A 335 11.89 -5.90 -2.65
N THR A 336 12.90 -6.11 -1.80
CA THR A 336 13.03 -7.31 -0.97
C THR A 336 12.21 -7.20 0.31
N HIS A 337 11.55 -8.28 0.72
CA HIS A 337 10.90 -8.39 2.02
C HIS A 337 11.85 -9.13 2.97
N ALA A 338 12.71 -8.37 3.65
CA ALA A 338 13.73 -8.94 4.49
C ALA A 338 13.17 -9.49 5.81
N HIS A 339 13.80 -10.53 6.36
CA HIS A 339 13.37 -11.15 7.61
C HIS A 339 14.50 -11.28 8.64
N ASP A 340 14.18 -11.32 9.92
CA ASP A 340 15.12 -11.39 11.05
C ASP A 340 15.60 -12.84 11.30
N GLY A 341 16.35 -13.39 10.35
CA GLY A 341 16.86 -14.76 10.44
C GLY A 341 18.09 -15.03 9.58
N ALA A 342 18.43 -16.31 9.42
CA ALA A 342 19.67 -16.74 8.77
C ALA A 342 19.75 -16.44 7.25
N ALA A 343 18.60 -16.19 6.60
CA ALA A 343 18.49 -15.98 5.16
C ALA A 343 17.67 -14.72 4.81
N PRO A 344 18.04 -13.53 5.34
CA PRO A 344 17.21 -12.34 5.34
C PRO A 344 16.87 -11.79 3.94
N GLY A 345 17.44 -12.33 2.87
CA GLY A 345 17.13 -11.95 1.47
C GLY A 345 16.24 -12.92 0.73
N GLY A 346 15.79 -14.02 1.35
CA GLY A 346 15.14 -15.13 0.66
C GLY A 346 13.75 -14.84 0.07
N SER A 347 13.23 -13.62 0.14
CA SER A 347 11.88 -13.29 -0.33
C SER A 347 11.81 -11.87 -0.89
N ALA A 348 11.38 -11.75 -2.14
CA ALA A 348 11.01 -10.48 -2.72
C ALA A 348 9.55 -10.14 -2.40
N ALA A 349 9.24 -8.85 -2.28
CA ALA A 349 7.88 -8.40 -2.12
C ALA A 349 7.13 -8.47 -3.47
N TYR A 350 5.87 -8.85 -3.41
CA TYR A 350 5.00 -8.97 -4.57
C TYR A 350 3.58 -8.49 -4.23
N VAL A 351 2.79 -8.19 -5.26
CA VAL A 351 1.35 -7.91 -5.14
C VAL A 351 0.59 -8.92 -5.95
N CYS A 352 -0.44 -9.55 -5.38
CA CYS A 352 -1.34 -10.41 -6.13
C CYS A 352 -2.58 -9.65 -6.58
N PHE A 353 -2.89 -9.81 -7.87
CA PHE A 353 -4.05 -9.21 -8.52
C PHE A 353 -5.18 -10.23 -8.73
N GLY A 354 -4.89 -11.52 -8.49
CA GLY A 354 -5.86 -12.60 -8.39
C GLY A 354 -6.34 -12.87 -6.96
N ARG A 355 -6.71 -14.13 -6.67
CA ARG A 355 -7.28 -14.53 -5.36
C ARG A 355 -6.31 -14.61 -4.18
N CYS A 356 -5.01 -14.34 -4.37
CA CYS A 356 -3.98 -14.41 -3.32
C CYS A 356 -4.16 -15.65 -2.40
N MET A 357 -4.11 -16.85 -2.99
CA MET A 357 -4.39 -18.09 -2.24
C MET A 357 -3.33 -18.32 -1.16
N GLY A 358 -3.72 -18.23 0.11
CA GLY A 358 -2.93 -18.69 1.24
C GLY A 358 -3.36 -20.11 1.63
N TYR A 359 -2.41 -21.04 1.76
CA TYR A 359 -2.68 -22.29 2.45
C TYR A 359 -2.62 -22.01 3.97
N MET A 360 -3.73 -22.23 4.66
CA MET A 360 -3.77 -22.25 6.12
C MET A 360 -3.25 -23.58 6.67
#